data_AF-A0AAV0EC37-F1
#
_entry.id   AF-A0AAV0EC37-F1
#
_cell.length_a   1.000
_cell.length_b   1.000
_cell.length_c   1.000
_cell.angle_alpha   90.00
_cell.angle_beta   90.00
_cell.angle_gamma   90.00
#
_symmetry.space_group_name_H-M   'P 1'
#
loop_
_entity.id
_entity.type
_entity.pdbx_description
1 polymer ?
#
loop_
_entity_poly.entity_id
_entity_poly.type
_entity_poly.pdbx_seq_one_letter_code
_entity_poly.pdbx_strand_id
1 'polypeptide(L)'
;MDCFESSIAEAPSIAYALLFKVAMAIPTLHYLFGLALVCSISLYNFLEFHFLQDLLSGFRGDPVSLTYNPCSEIYHGVVSKCRVIHGRYLATPWLSSPHLQTSFINFFGRPPVFRYRRQIFNASDGGTLALDWVLKSDVSGNATDKNIAIYKDDTTPLVVVIPGLTSDSASPYLKHLAFNTAKCGWNVVVSNHRGLGGVSVTSDALYNAGWTEDIRNILKYLHKEYPKAPIFVIGTSIGANILVKYLGEDGDNVPVAGAVAVCSPWDLLIGSRFISRRLVQRFYDRALTIGLQGYAQMHEHHYSRLANWEGIVTSRTIRDFDTHATCLVGKYETADSYYRYCSSSAYVGRVSVPLLCISALDDPVCTAEAIPWDECRANKNVVLAVAKHGGHLAFFEGLAASSLWWVRATNEFIGVLHSSPFMHKPKQQKENCNLHSQSMESSSIDQGPYINMTDGMVAPMKNNDQTSEIVKDEEEEYAQQLKSITAASQG
;
A
#
# COMPACT_ATOMS: atom_id res chain seq x y z
N MET A 1 -25.15 -10.01 77.45
CA MET A 1 -25.48 -8.89 76.55
C MET A 1 -25.24 -7.66 77.38
N ASP A 2 -24.10 -6.97 77.36
CA ASP A 2 -23.20 -6.68 76.24
C ASP A 2 -21.81 -6.36 76.80
N CYS A 3 -20.76 -7.04 76.32
CA CYS A 3 -19.37 -6.62 76.56
C CYS A 3 -18.36 -7.34 75.65
N PHE A 4 -18.77 -7.76 74.44
CA PHE A 4 -17.92 -8.50 73.50
C PHE A 4 -18.00 -7.99 72.05
N GLU A 5 -18.39 -6.73 71.83
CA GLU A 5 -18.53 -6.18 70.47
C GLU A 5 -17.63 -4.97 70.15
N SER A 6 -16.80 -4.46 71.07
CA SER A 6 -15.99 -3.25 70.78
C SER A 6 -14.54 -3.48 70.34
N SER A 7 -14.05 -4.72 70.22
CA SER A 7 -12.61 -4.99 69.98
C SER A 7 -12.25 -5.25 68.51
N ILE A 8 -13.21 -5.31 67.58
CA ILE A 8 -12.94 -5.73 66.19
C ILE A 8 -12.90 -4.53 65.21
N ALA A 9 -13.30 -3.33 65.65
CA ALA A 9 -13.37 -2.15 64.78
C ALA A 9 -12.07 -1.31 64.69
N GLU A 10 -11.11 -1.45 65.62
CA GLU A 10 -9.88 -0.63 65.67
C GLU A 10 -8.64 -1.28 65.03
N ALA A 11 -8.66 -2.60 64.81
CA ALA A 11 -7.51 -3.31 64.24
C ALA A 11 -7.08 -2.83 62.83
N PRO A 12 -7.99 -2.46 61.90
CA PRO A 12 -7.60 -1.99 60.58
C PRO A 12 -6.89 -0.63 60.63
N SER A 13 -7.36 0.30 61.48
CA SER A 13 -6.81 1.67 61.54
C SER A 13 -5.37 1.68 62.09
N ILE A 14 -5.08 0.79 63.05
CA ILE A 14 -3.74 0.59 63.61
C ILE A 14 -2.81 -0.02 62.57
N ALA A 15 -3.28 -0.99 61.78
CA ALA A 15 -2.49 -1.60 60.71
C ALA A 15 -2.14 -0.59 59.60
N TYR A 16 -3.08 0.25 59.16
CA TYR A 16 -2.80 1.32 58.19
C TYR A 16 -1.87 2.39 58.74
N ALA A 17 -2.00 2.77 60.02
CA ALA A 17 -1.09 3.72 60.66
C ALA A 17 0.35 3.17 60.77
N LEU A 18 0.50 1.87 61.05
CA LEU A 18 1.80 1.18 61.04
C LEU A 18 2.41 1.14 59.63
N LEU A 19 1.63 0.76 58.61
CA LEU A 19 2.08 0.78 57.21
C LEU A 19 2.50 2.18 56.76
N PHE A 20 1.75 3.21 57.14
CA PHE A 20 2.08 4.60 56.83
C PHE A 20 3.38 5.06 57.51
N LYS A 21 3.58 4.72 58.80
CA LYS A 21 4.85 5.02 59.50
C LYS A 21 6.04 4.30 58.87
N VAL A 22 5.87 3.04 58.48
CA VAL A 22 6.92 2.26 57.79
C VAL A 22 7.22 2.87 56.43
N ALA A 23 6.20 3.29 55.67
CA ALA A 23 6.39 3.99 54.40
C ALA A 23 7.15 5.31 54.60
N MET A 24 6.75 6.15 55.56
CA MET A 24 7.44 7.41 55.85
C MET A 24 8.88 7.23 56.37
N ALA A 25 9.25 6.04 56.86
CA ALA A 25 10.61 5.72 57.27
C ALA A 25 11.53 5.36 56.09
N ILE A 26 10.98 5.06 54.91
CA ILE A 26 11.77 4.83 53.70
C ILE A 26 12.30 6.19 53.20
N PRO A 27 13.63 6.34 52.95
CA PRO A 27 14.16 7.60 52.44
C PRO A 27 13.49 8.02 51.13
N THR A 28 13.13 9.29 51.00
CA THR A 28 12.45 9.87 49.80
C THR A 28 13.13 9.51 48.49
N LEU A 29 14.45 9.36 48.49
CA LEU A 29 15.24 8.93 47.34
C LEU A 29 14.81 7.56 46.78
N HIS A 30 14.40 6.61 47.63
CA HIS A 30 13.91 5.29 47.17
C HIS A 30 12.57 5.42 46.44
N TYR A 31 11.69 6.31 46.90
CA TYR A 31 10.44 6.62 46.19
C TYR A 31 10.71 7.27 44.83
N LEU A 32 11.69 8.18 44.75
CA LEU A 32 12.10 8.78 43.48
C LEU A 32 12.70 7.72 42.54
N PHE A 33 13.53 6.81 43.04
CA PHE A 33 14.05 5.70 42.24
C PHE A 33 12.93 4.74 41.78
N GLY A 34 12.00 4.40 42.67
CA GLY A 34 10.83 3.59 42.34
C GLY A 34 9.96 4.24 41.27
N LEU A 35 9.66 5.54 41.42
CA LEU A 35 8.91 6.31 40.43
C LEU A 35 9.67 6.38 39.09
N ALA A 36 10.96 6.67 39.11
CA ALA A 36 11.79 6.70 37.91
C ALA A 36 11.79 5.35 37.19
N LEU A 37 11.92 4.24 37.93
CA LEU A 37 11.86 2.89 37.37
C LEU A 37 10.49 2.61 36.72
N VAL A 38 9.40 2.93 37.41
CA VAL A 38 8.03 2.77 36.88
C VAL A 38 7.83 3.63 35.62
N CYS A 39 8.31 4.88 35.63
CA CYS A 39 8.26 5.77 34.48
C CYS A 39 9.10 5.22 33.30
N SER A 40 10.30 4.71 33.56
CA SER A 40 11.15 4.10 32.53
C SER A 40 10.51 2.84 31.93
N ILE A 41 9.93 1.96 32.73
CA ILE A 41 9.21 0.77 32.24
C ILE A 41 7.99 1.19 31.42
N SER A 42 7.23 2.17 31.91
CA SER A 42 6.06 2.71 31.20
C SER A 42 6.45 3.32 29.86
N LEU A 43 7.54 4.09 29.81
CA LEU A 43 8.07 4.67 28.59
C LEU A 43 8.61 3.62 27.62
N TYR A 44 9.31 2.60 28.14
CA TYR A 44 9.81 1.47 27.36
C TYR A 44 8.67 0.76 26.62
N ASN A 45 7.57 0.50 27.33
CA ASN A 45 6.37 -0.13 26.76
C ASN A 45 5.59 0.81 25.84
N PHE A 46 5.47 2.10 26.21
CA PHE A 46 4.74 3.09 25.42
C PHE A 46 5.39 3.38 24.06
N LEU A 47 6.72 3.40 24.01
CA LEU A 47 7.48 3.55 22.77
C LEU A 47 7.80 2.22 22.09
N GLU A 48 7.26 1.12 22.61
CA GLU A 48 7.40 -0.23 22.03
C GLU A 48 8.87 -0.61 21.79
N PHE A 49 9.73 -0.32 22.77
CA PHE A 49 11.14 -0.68 22.67
C PHE A 49 11.33 -2.20 22.71
N HIS A 50 12.25 -2.71 21.90
CA HIS A 50 12.61 -4.13 21.84
C HIS A 50 14.10 -4.40 22.10
N PHE A 51 14.87 -3.38 22.52
CA PHE A 51 16.32 -3.51 22.78
C PHE A 51 16.67 -4.64 23.75
N LEU A 52 15.93 -4.78 24.86
CA LEU A 52 16.21 -5.81 25.86
C LEU A 52 15.93 -7.21 25.31
N GLN A 53 14.89 -7.36 24.48
CA GLN A 53 14.57 -8.61 23.80
C GLN A 53 15.69 -8.97 22.81
N ASP A 54 16.18 -7.99 22.05
CA ASP A 54 17.28 -8.19 21.10
C ASP A 54 18.58 -8.53 21.83
N LEU A 55 18.87 -7.87 22.93
CA LEU A 55 20.03 -8.15 23.78
C LEU A 55 19.98 -9.58 24.33
N LEU A 56 18.84 -10.02 24.88
CA LEU A 56 18.65 -11.37 25.41
C LEU A 56 18.72 -12.46 24.33
N SER A 57 18.31 -12.14 23.10
CA SER A 57 18.44 -13.05 21.94
C SER A 57 19.83 -13.01 21.29
N GLY A 58 20.75 -12.17 21.80
CA GLY A 58 22.10 -12.01 21.30
C GLY A 58 22.16 -11.31 19.93
N PHE A 59 21.23 -10.39 19.65
CA PHE A 59 21.11 -9.64 18.41
C PHE A 59 21.12 -10.55 17.16
N ARG A 60 20.43 -11.69 17.23
CA ARG A 60 20.35 -12.65 16.11
C ARG A 60 19.35 -12.25 15.03
N GLY A 61 18.46 -11.30 15.32
CA GLY A 61 17.32 -10.93 14.49
C GLY A 61 16.23 -11.99 14.49
N ASP A 62 15.07 -11.62 13.97
CA ASP A 62 13.90 -12.47 13.87
C ASP A 62 13.76 -13.06 12.46
N PRO A 63 13.28 -14.30 12.32
CA PRO A 63 12.97 -14.85 11.01
C PRO A 63 11.80 -14.10 10.37
N VAL A 64 11.82 -13.99 9.05
CA VAL A 64 10.70 -13.45 8.28
C VAL A 64 9.67 -14.56 8.08
N SER A 65 8.41 -14.30 8.43
CA SER A 65 7.31 -15.24 8.23
C SER A 65 6.82 -15.16 6.79
N LEU A 66 6.70 -16.31 6.12
CA LEU A 66 6.21 -16.39 4.74
C LEU A 66 4.82 -17.04 4.70
N THR A 67 3.87 -16.36 4.08
CA THR A 67 2.52 -16.86 3.79
C THR A 67 2.32 -16.92 2.28
N TYR A 68 2.01 -18.11 1.77
CA TYR A 68 1.84 -18.37 0.34
C TYR A 68 0.96 -19.61 0.14
N ASN A 69 0.44 -19.76 -1.09
CA ASN A 69 -0.26 -20.98 -1.48
C ASN A 69 0.75 -22.15 -1.64
N PRO A 70 0.54 -23.33 -1.04
CA PRO A 70 1.46 -24.48 -1.17
C PRO A 70 1.74 -24.92 -2.63
N CYS A 71 0.81 -24.66 -3.54
CA CYS A 71 0.92 -24.94 -4.97
C CYS A 71 1.42 -23.72 -5.78
N SER A 72 2.01 -22.72 -5.13
CA SER A 72 2.54 -21.52 -5.79
C SER A 72 3.85 -21.84 -6.52
N GLU A 73 3.80 -21.82 -7.85
CA GLU A 73 5.00 -21.89 -8.68
C GLU A 73 5.90 -20.67 -8.48
N ILE A 74 5.32 -19.51 -8.17
CA ILE A 74 6.06 -18.29 -7.85
C ILE A 74 6.89 -18.49 -6.58
N TYR A 75 6.31 -19.10 -5.54
CA TYR A 75 7.07 -19.42 -4.34
C TYR A 75 8.21 -20.39 -4.65
N HIS A 76 7.89 -21.56 -5.21
CA HIS A 76 8.87 -22.64 -5.42
C HIS A 76 9.94 -22.28 -6.45
N GLY A 77 9.57 -21.53 -7.49
CA GLY A 77 10.43 -21.17 -8.60
C GLY A 77 11.29 -19.93 -8.39
N VAL A 78 10.82 -18.99 -7.56
CA VAL A 78 11.41 -17.65 -7.38
C VAL A 78 11.71 -17.36 -5.92
N VAL A 79 10.70 -17.28 -5.06
CA VAL A 79 10.87 -16.84 -3.66
C VAL A 79 11.79 -17.79 -2.88
N SER A 80 11.69 -19.10 -3.09
CA SER A 80 12.54 -20.13 -2.47
C SER A 80 14.04 -19.91 -2.68
N LYS A 81 14.42 -19.19 -3.74
CA LYS A 81 15.81 -18.86 -4.10
C LYS A 81 16.27 -17.51 -3.54
N CYS A 82 15.35 -16.73 -2.97
CA CYS A 82 15.64 -15.43 -2.39
C CYS A 82 16.14 -15.62 -0.94
N ARG A 83 17.44 -15.36 -0.71
CA ARG A 83 18.12 -15.58 0.57
C ARG A 83 17.77 -14.52 1.60
N VAL A 84 17.51 -13.28 1.18
CA VAL A 84 17.24 -12.16 2.07
C VAL A 84 15.95 -12.38 2.85
N ILE A 85 14.90 -12.82 2.16
CA ILE A 85 13.57 -13.07 2.76
C ILE A 85 13.45 -14.41 3.49
N HIS A 86 14.31 -15.38 3.20
CA HIS A 86 14.45 -16.60 4.02
C HIS A 86 15.40 -16.40 5.22
N GLY A 87 16.07 -15.26 5.27
CA GLY A 87 17.00 -14.90 6.34
C GLY A 87 16.30 -14.38 7.58
N ARG A 88 17.12 -13.83 8.49
CA ARG A 88 16.67 -13.08 9.65
C ARG A 88 16.82 -11.60 9.40
N TYR A 89 15.84 -10.83 9.84
CA TYR A 89 15.92 -9.38 9.88
C TYR A 89 16.23 -8.93 11.31
N LEU A 90 17.21 -8.05 11.45
CA LEU A 90 17.55 -7.38 12.70
C LEU A 90 17.51 -5.87 12.45
N ALA A 91 16.58 -5.20 13.13
CA ALA A 91 16.56 -3.75 13.14
C ALA A 91 17.86 -3.20 13.74
N THR A 92 18.32 -2.05 13.23
CA THR A 92 19.50 -1.37 13.78
C THR A 92 19.37 -1.24 15.32
N PRO A 93 20.32 -1.74 16.13
CA PRO A 93 20.13 -1.88 17.59
C PRO A 93 19.72 -0.61 18.34
N TRP A 94 20.21 0.56 17.93
CA TRP A 94 19.86 1.85 18.53
C TRP A 94 18.58 2.48 17.97
N LEU A 95 17.98 1.87 16.93
CA LEU A 95 16.63 2.12 16.43
C LEU A 95 15.67 1.00 16.87
N SER A 96 15.77 0.58 18.13
CA SER A 96 15.02 -0.55 18.69
C SER A 96 13.58 -0.20 19.09
N SER A 97 12.90 0.62 18.29
CA SER A 97 11.48 0.97 18.41
C SER A 97 10.94 1.26 17.01
N PRO A 98 9.72 0.80 16.67
CA PRO A 98 9.10 1.10 15.37
C PRO A 98 8.93 2.61 15.15
N HIS A 99 8.69 3.36 16.23
CA HIS A 99 8.55 4.81 16.18
C HIS A 99 9.87 5.50 15.88
N LEU A 100 10.96 5.08 16.55
CA LEU A 100 12.29 5.62 16.27
C LEU A 100 12.73 5.32 14.83
N GLN A 101 12.49 4.11 14.33
CA GLN A 101 12.78 3.75 12.94
C GLN A 101 12.02 4.64 11.95
N THR A 102 10.70 4.72 12.13
CA THR A 102 9.81 5.49 11.25
C THR A 102 10.10 7.00 11.28
N SER A 103 10.46 7.55 12.43
CA SER A 103 10.90 8.95 12.51
C SER A 103 12.29 9.12 11.88
N PHE A 104 13.22 8.19 12.12
CA PHE A 104 14.59 8.29 11.62
C PHE A 104 14.66 8.34 10.09
N ILE A 105 13.85 7.55 9.37
CA ILE A 105 13.88 7.58 7.89
C ILE A 105 13.50 8.95 7.33
N ASN A 106 12.56 9.65 7.97
CA ASN A 106 12.06 10.93 7.52
C ASN A 106 13.03 12.10 7.81
N PHE A 107 13.73 12.07 8.95
CA PHE A 107 14.61 13.16 9.37
C PHE A 107 16.10 12.92 9.10
N PHE A 108 16.54 11.67 9.17
CA PHE A 108 17.96 11.29 9.21
C PHE A 108 18.29 10.10 8.32
N GLY A 109 17.41 9.68 7.41
CA GLY A 109 17.54 8.47 6.60
C GLY A 109 18.74 8.40 5.65
N ARG A 110 19.66 9.39 5.67
CA ARG A 110 20.92 9.46 4.89
C ARG A 110 20.78 8.91 3.46
N PRO A 111 19.85 9.45 2.65
CA PRO A 111 19.63 8.93 1.31
C PRO A 111 20.86 9.16 0.41
N PRO A 112 21.12 8.27 -0.56
CA PRO A 112 22.13 8.50 -1.59
C PRO A 112 21.88 9.80 -2.36
N VAL A 113 22.97 10.45 -2.77
CA VAL A 113 22.91 11.70 -3.55
C VAL A 113 23.07 11.37 -5.03
N PHE A 114 22.03 11.67 -5.80
CA PHE A 114 22.00 11.57 -7.26
C PHE A 114 20.93 12.52 -7.81
N ARG A 115 20.86 12.68 -9.13
CA ARG A 115 19.89 13.56 -9.80
C ARG A 115 18.94 12.73 -10.66
N TYR A 116 17.65 13.01 -10.56
CA TYR A 116 16.65 12.46 -11.48
C TYR A 116 16.62 13.25 -12.79
N ARG A 117 16.28 12.56 -13.87
CA ARG A 117 15.86 13.18 -15.14
C ARG A 117 14.34 13.18 -15.16
N ARG A 118 13.72 14.36 -15.22
CA ARG A 118 12.27 14.49 -15.21
C ARG A 118 11.70 14.41 -16.62
N GLN A 119 10.64 13.63 -16.76
CA GLN A 119 9.72 13.64 -17.89
C GLN A 119 8.33 14.03 -17.38
N ILE A 120 7.65 14.91 -18.11
CA ILE A 120 6.24 15.22 -17.84
C ILE A 120 5.38 14.24 -18.65
N PHE A 121 4.50 13.54 -17.97
CA PHE A 121 3.51 12.66 -18.58
C PHE A 121 2.15 13.34 -18.55
N ASN A 122 1.50 13.42 -19.71
CA ASN A 122 0.16 13.99 -19.84
C ASN A 122 -0.85 12.84 -19.85
N ALA A 123 -1.75 12.82 -18.87
CA ALA A 123 -2.87 11.91 -18.82
C ALA A 123 -3.97 12.33 -19.82
N SER A 124 -4.85 11.39 -20.16
CA SER A 124 -5.93 11.57 -21.15
C SER A 124 -6.96 12.62 -20.74
N ASP A 125 -7.09 12.88 -19.44
CA ASP A 125 -7.97 13.91 -18.85
C ASP A 125 -7.31 15.30 -18.77
N GLY A 126 -6.13 15.50 -19.37
CA GLY A 126 -5.37 16.74 -19.31
C GLY A 126 -4.55 16.90 -18.03
N GLY A 127 -4.57 15.91 -17.13
CA GLY A 127 -3.73 15.87 -15.94
C GLY A 127 -2.25 15.71 -16.27
N THR A 128 -1.38 16.20 -15.39
CA THR A 128 0.07 16.10 -15.55
C THR A 128 0.68 15.33 -14.37
N LEU A 129 1.64 14.45 -14.70
CA LEU A 129 2.41 13.69 -13.72
C LEU A 129 3.91 13.84 -14.00
N ALA A 130 4.70 13.85 -12.92
CA ALA A 130 6.16 13.84 -13.01
C ALA A 130 6.67 12.39 -12.98
N LEU A 131 7.32 11.96 -14.07
CA LEU A 131 8.10 10.74 -14.13
C LEU A 131 9.58 11.09 -13.88
N ASP A 132 10.12 10.66 -12.74
CA ASP A 132 11.50 10.95 -12.36
C ASP A 132 12.38 9.72 -12.58
N TRP A 133 13.28 9.82 -13.56
CA TRP A 133 14.10 8.72 -14.03
C TRP A 133 15.49 8.70 -13.39
N VAL A 134 15.96 7.51 -13.04
CA VAL A 134 17.37 7.22 -12.78
C VAL A 134 17.77 5.97 -13.54
N LEU A 135 18.76 6.10 -14.41
CA LEU A 135 19.24 5.00 -15.24
C LEU A 135 20.40 4.29 -14.55
N LYS A 136 20.63 3.02 -14.91
CA LYS A 136 21.80 2.27 -14.41
C LYS A 136 23.13 2.98 -14.69
N SER A 137 23.21 3.73 -15.79
CA SER A 137 24.38 4.52 -16.19
C SER A 137 24.59 5.77 -15.33
N ASP A 138 23.55 6.29 -14.67
CA ASP A 138 23.66 7.47 -13.80
C ASP A 138 24.37 7.14 -12.47
N VAL A 139 24.40 5.86 -12.08
CA VAL A 139 24.96 5.38 -10.80
C VAL A 139 26.18 4.47 -10.97
N SER A 140 26.46 4.01 -12.18
CA SER A 140 27.67 3.27 -12.54
C SER A 140 28.76 4.28 -12.87
N GLY A 141 29.83 4.38 -12.09
CA GLY A 141 30.85 5.45 -12.13
C GLY A 141 31.61 5.69 -13.46
N ASN A 142 31.17 5.11 -14.57
CA ASN A 142 31.66 5.34 -15.94
C ASN A 142 30.83 6.44 -16.64
N ALA A 143 30.70 7.60 -16.00
CA ALA A 143 29.92 8.72 -16.49
C ALA A 143 30.68 9.52 -17.57
N THR A 144 30.92 8.93 -18.75
CA THR A 144 31.43 9.66 -19.92
C THR A 144 30.35 10.04 -20.92
N ASP A 145 29.16 9.44 -20.88
CA ASP A 145 28.04 9.81 -21.77
C ASP A 145 26.84 10.34 -20.99
N LYS A 146 26.70 11.67 -20.96
CA LYS A 146 25.58 12.38 -20.32
C LYS A 146 24.28 12.33 -21.13
N ASN A 147 24.28 11.68 -22.30
CA ASN A 147 23.16 11.64 -23.26
C ASN A 147 22.75 10.21 -23.64
N ILE A 148 22.76 9.25 -22.70
CA ILE A 148 22.16 7.94 -22.98
C ILE A 148 20.64 8.07 -22.85
N ALA A 149 19.95 8.11 -23.99
CA ALA A 149 18.51 7.89 -24.11
C ALA A 149 18.25 6.37 -24.05
N ILE A 150 17.15 5.95 -23.42
CA ILE A 150 16.71 4.56 -23.51
C ILE A 150 16.20 4.36 -24.94
N TYR A 151 16.83 3.45 -25.70
CA TYR A 151 16.37 3.12 -27.04
C TYR A 151 15.19 2.14 -26.98
N LYS A 152 14.31 2.17 -27.98
CA LYS A 152 13.13 1.27 -28.03
C LYS A 152 13.48 -0.22 -27.98
N ASP A 153 14.67 -0.55 -28.49
CA ASP A 153 15.19 -1.92 -28.51
C ASP A 153 15.97 -2.32 -27.25
N ASP A 154 16.06 -1.44 -26.25
CA ASP A 154 16.71 -1.75 -24.97
C ASP A 154 15.93 -2.86 -24.25
N THR A 155 16.66 -3.86 -23.79
CA THR A 155 16.15 -5.01 -23.03
C THR A 155 16.40 -4.86 -21.53
N THR A 156 17.04 -3.76 -21.12
CA THR A 156 17.29 -3.43 -19.72
C THR A 156 15.96 -3.35 -18.97
N PRO A 157 15.77 -4.12 -17.88
CA PRO A 157 14.55 -4.07 -17.11
C PRO A 157 14.21 -2.67 -16.60
N LEU A 158 12.93 -2.33 -16.64
CA LEU A 158 12.39 -1.07 -16.15
C LEU A 158 11.60 -1.30 -14.85
N VAL A 159 11.95 -0.57 -13.80
CA VAL A 159 11.25 -0.59 -12.51
C VAL A 159 10.46 0.70 -12.35
N VAL A 160 9.14 0.58 -12.35
CA VAL A 160 8.23 1.69 -12.04
C VAL A 160 7.95 1.70 -10.55
N VAL A 161 8.14 2.86 -9.91
CA VAL A 161 7.92 3.02 -8.47
C VAL A 161 6.73 3.93 -8.23
N ILE A 162 5.81 3.49 -7.37
CA ILE A 162 4.63 4.24 -6.94
C ILE A 162 4.83 4.70 -5.48
N PRO A 163 5.03 6.02 -5.25
CA PRO A 163 5.25 6.58 -3.92
C PRO A 163 4.11 6.35 -2.93
N GLY A 164 4.43 6.51 -1.64
CA GLY A 164 3.46 6.59 -0.56
C GLY A 164 2.65 7.90 -0.53
N LEU A 165 1.83 8.06 0.52
CA LEU A 165 0.94 9.21 0.68
C LEU A 165 1.76 10.49 0.84
N THR A 166 1.40 11.55 0.11
CA THR A 166 2.05 12.89 0.19
C THR A 166 3.57 12.85 -0.01
N SER A 167 4.07 11.81 -0.68
CA SER A 167 5.48 11.53 -0.88
C SER A 167 5.81 11.57 -2.37
N ASP A 168 7.06 11.88 -2.68
CA ASP A 168 7.59 11.98 -4.04
C ASP A 168 9.01 11.42 -4.14
N SER A 169 9.57 11.44 -5.35
CA SER A 169 10.93 10.97 -5.67
C SER A 169 12.06 11.52 -4.78
N ALA A 170 11.84 12.66 -4.10
CA ALA A 170 12.83 13.25 -3.20
C ALA A 170 12.90 12.56 -1.83
N SER A 171 11.89 11.76 -1.49
CA SER A 171 11.74 11.09 -0.20
C SER A 171 12.91 10.11 0.07
N PRO A 172 13.46 10.06 1.31
CA PRO A 172 14.66 9.28 1.57
C PRO A 172 14.57 7.79 1.22
N TYR A 173 13.44 7.15 1.53
CA TYR A 173 13.22 5.73 1.22
C TYR A 173 13.17 5.46 -0.28
N LEU A 174 12.59 6.38 -1.07
CA LEU A 174 12.56 6.28 -2.53
C LEU A 174 13.93 6.49 -3.15
N LYS A 175 14.75 7.40 -2.61
CA LYS A 175 16.14 7.55 -3.02
C LYS A 175 16.97 6.30 -2.75
N HIS A 176 16.81 5.68 -1.59
CA HIS A 176 17.45 4.40 -1.28
C HIS A 176 17.01 3.31 -2.26
N LEU A 177 15.71 3.19 -2.53
CA LEU A 177 15.19 2.23 -3.50
C LEU A 177 15.78 2.49 -4.89
N ALA A 178 15.52 3.66 -5.45
CA ALA A 178 15.87 4.00 -6.83
C ALA A 178 17.38 3.89 -7.10
N PHE A 179 18.22 4.37 -6.18
CA PHE A 179 19.68 4.27 -6.32
C PHE A 179 20.18 2.83 -6.26
N ASN A 180 19.71 2.02 -5.30
CA ASN A 180 20.19 0.65 -5.14
C ASN A 180 19.66 -0.26 -6.26
N THR A 181 18.42 -0.05 -6.71
CA THR A 181 17.86 -0.77 -7.87
C THR A 181 18.61 -0.40 -9.16
N ALA A 182 18.92 0.88 -9.38
CA ALA A 182 19.75 1.29 -10.51
C ALA A 182 21.16 0.70 -10.46
N LYS A 183 21.76 0.59 -9.27
CA LYS A 183 23.06 -0.09 -9.07
C LYS A 183 23.02 -1.58 -9.38
N CYS A 184 21.86 -2.23 -9.29
CA CYS A 184 21.68 -3.61 -9.72
C CYS A 184 21.61 -3.75 -11.25
N GLY A 185 21.74 -2.66 -12.03
CA GLY A 185 21.72 -2.68 -13.49
C GLY A 185 20.35 -2.41 -14.13
N TRP A 186 19.41 -1.82 -13.39
CA TRP A 186 18.02 -1.61 -13.82
C TRP A 186 17.78 -0.13 -14.11
N ASN A 187 16.85 0.18 -15.01
CA ASN A 187 16.36 1.55 -15.15
C ASN A 187 15.19 1.73 -14.18
N VAL A 188 15.11 2.86 -13.49
CA VAL A 188 14.05 3.15 -12.53
C VAL A 188 13.33 4.43 -12.93
N VAL A 189 12.01 4.40 -12.84
CA VAL A 189 11.15 5.57 -13.00
C VAL A 189 10.23 5.69 -11.80
N VAL A 190 10.33 6.79 -11.07
CA VAL A 190 9.39 7.12 -9.99
C VAL A 190 8.20 7.86 -10.61
N SER A 191 7.04 7.23 -10.57
CA SER A 191 5.76 7.79 -11.01
C SER A 191 5.16 8.61 -9.87
N ASN A 192 5.52 9.89 -9.77
CA ASN A 192 4.95 10.75 -8.74
C ASN A 192 3.44 10.92 -8.94
N HIS A 193 2.69 10.91 -7.85
CA HIS A 193 1.26 11.18 -7.88
C HIS A 193 0.96 12.60 -8.39
N ARG A 194 -0.25 12.83 -8.90
CA ARG A 194 -0.70 14.14 -9.40
C ARG A 194 -0.49 15.24 -8.36
N GLY A 195 0.08 16.37 -8.78
CA GLY A 195 0.33 17.49 -7.87
C GLY A 195 1.55 17.34 -6.96
N LEU A 196 2.35 16.27 -7.12
CA LEU A 196 3.56 16.00 -6.35
C LEU A 196 4.80 15.96 -7.26
N GLY A 197 5.97 15.88 -6.63
CA GLY A 197 7.25 16.01 -7.33
C GLY A 197 7.51 17.43 -7.83
N GLY A 198 6.76 18.46 -7.43
CA GLY A 198 6.93 19.83 -7.91
C GLY A 198 6.28 20.11 -9.27
N VAL A 199 5.26 19.32 -9.63
CA VAL A 199 4.35 19.61 -10.74
C VAL A 199 2.96 19.90 -10.17
N SER A 200 2.30 20.93 -10.69
CA SER A 200 0.95 21.32 -10.24
C SER A 200 -0.13 20.40 -10.80
N VAL A 201 -1.26 20.30 -10.10
CA VAL A 201 -2.46 19.66 -10.67
C VAL A 201 -2.97 20.52 -11.82
N THR A 202 -3.27 19.89 -12.97
CA THR A 202 -3.75 20.56 -14.20
C THR A 202 -5.14 20.10 -14.65
N SER A 203 -5.77 19.21 -13.90
CA SER A 203 -7.09 18.62 -14.19
C SER A 203 -7.89 18.48 -12.90
N ASP A 204 -9.20 18.26 -13.01
CA ASP A 204 -10.07 18.07 -11.84
C ASP A 204 -9.91 16.70 -11.16
N ALA A 205 -9.20 15.77 -11.79
CA ALA A 205 -8.82 14.50 -11.20
C ALA A 205 -7.58 14.66 -10.32
N LEU A 206 -7.75 14.44 -9.00
CA LEU A 206 -6.67 14.33 -8.02
C LEU A 206 -6.47 12.87 -7.63
N TYR A 207 -5.26 12.52 -7.15
CA TYR A 207 -4.98 11.16 -6.71
C TYR A 207 -5.62 10.86 -5.35
N ASN A 208 -5.97 9.60 -5.14
CA ASN A 208 -6.39 9.06 -3.85
C ASN A 208 -6.00 7.57 -3.76
N ALA A 209 -6.31 6.91 -2.65
CA ALA A 209 -5.88 5.53 -2.40
C ALA A 209 -6.43 4.50 -3.41
N GLY A 210 -7.52 4.83 -4.12
CA GLY A 210 -8.14 3.98 -5.13
C GLY A 210 -7.86 4.38 -6.57
N TRP A 211 -7.05 5.42 -6.80
CA TRP A 211 -6.82 5.98 -8.13
C TRP A 211 -5.82 5.14 -8.94
N THR A 212 -6.32 4.11 -9.63
CA THR A 212 -5.52 3.17 -10.43
C THR A 212 -5.30 3.61 -11.87
N GLU A 213 -6.02 4.64 -12.33
CA GLU A 213 -6.01 5.07 -13.74
C GLU A 213 -4.66 5.64 -14.18
N ASP A 214 -3.98 6.39 -13.32
CA ASP A 214 -2.67 6.97 -13.67
C ASP A 214 -1.62 5.88 -13.92
N ILE A 215 -1.52 4.91 -13.02
CA ILE A 215 -0.55 3.82 -13.18
C ILE A 215 -0.91 2.95 -14.38
N ARG A 216 -2.21 2.70 -14.62
CA ARG A 216 -2.70 1.96 -15.80
C ARG A 216 -2.22 2.63 -17.10
N ASN A 217 -2.37 3.95 -17.20
CA ASN A 217 -1.97 4.71 -18.38
C ASN A 217 -0.45 4.81 -18.53
N ILE A 218 0.28 5.02 -17.44
CA ILE A 218 1.74 5.08 -17.45
C ILE A 218 2.33 3.73 -17.87
N LEU A 219 1.84 2.61 -17.35
CA LEU A 219 2.35 1.29 -17.71
C LEU A 219 2.05 0.94 -19.17
N LYS A 220 0.85 1.27 -19.68
CA LYS A 220 0.52 1.12 -21.11
C LYS A 220 1.47 1.95 -21.98
N TYR A 221 1.73 3.20 -21.60
CA TYR A 221 2.67 4.07 -22.30
C TYR A 221 4.10 3.50 -22.31
N LEU A 222 4.62 3.11 -21.14
CA LEU A 222 5.97 2.59 -21.00
C LEU A 222 6.16 1.26 -21.75
N HIS A 223 5.15 0.38 -21.70
CA HIS A 223 5.18 -0.88 -22.46
C HIS A 223 5.20 -0.64 -23.96
N LYS A 224 4.48 0.38 -24.45
CA LYS A 224 4.49 0.77 -25.87
C LYS A 224 5.82 1.41 -26.29
N GLU A 225 6.41 2.25 -25.46
CA GLU A 225 7.68 2.91 -25.77
C GLU A 225 8.88 1.96 -25.67
N TYR A 226 8.86 1.02 -24.73
CA TYR A 226 9.95 0.07 -24.46
C TYR A 226 9.47 -1.39 -24.53
N PRO A 227 9.02 -1.87 -25.71
CA PRO A 227 8.33 -3.16 -25.84
C PRO A 227 9.21 -4.39 -25.52
N LYS A 228 10.54 -4.23 -25.56
CA LYS A 228 11.49 -5.31 -25.25
C LYS A 228 11.99 -5.29 -23.80
N ALA A 229 11.72 -4.22 -23.05
CA ALA A 229 12.12 -4.10 -21.65
C ALA A 229 11.05 -4.74 -20.75
N PRO A 230 11.38 -5.75 -19.93
CA PRO A 230 10.45 -6.25 -18.94
C PRO A 230 10.19 -5.18 -17.88
N ILE A 231 8.91 -4.91 -17.60
CA ILE A 231 8.49 -3.90 -16.63
C ILE A 231 8.17 -4.57 -15.30
N PHE A 232 8.76 -4.06 -14.22
CA PHE A 232 8.45 -4.43 -12.84
C PHE A 232 7.88 -3.22 -12.12
N VAL A 233 7.01 -3.45 -11.13
CA VAL A 233 6.37 -2.35 -10.40
C VAL A 233 6.53 -2.51 -8.90
N ILE A 234 6.95 -1.45 -8.22
CA ILE A 234 7.10 -1.42 -6.77
C ILE A 234 6.21 -0.33 -6.20
N GLY A 235 5.27 -0.70 -5.35
CA GLY A 235 4.43 0.23 -4.61
C GLY A 235 4.82 0.27 -3.14
N THR A 236 4.84 1.45 -2.54
CA THR A 236 5.13 1.63 -1.10
C THR A 236 3.97 2.32 -0.39
N SER A 237 3.58 1.85 0.80
CA SER A 237 2.50 2.45 1.59
C SER A 237 1.21 2.60 0.76
N ILE A 238 0.62 3.78 0.64
CA ILE A 238 -0.57 3.99 -0.21
C ILE A 238 -0.35 3.62 -1.67
N GLY A 239 0.89 3.77 -2.19
CA GLY A 239 1.25 3.33 -3.54
C GLY A 239 1.24 1.81 -3.67
N ALA A 240 1.52 1.07 -2.59
CA ALA A 240 1.36 -0.39 -2.55
C ALA A 240 -0.11 -0.78 -2.61
N ASN A 241 -0.99 -0.03 -1.93
CA ASN A 241 -2.44 -0.23 -2.02
C ASN A 241 -2.96 0.00 -3.45
N ILE A 242 -2.60 1.13 -4.07
CA ILE A 242 -2.96 1.45 -5.45
C ILE A 242 -2.45 0.35 -6.41
N LEU A 243 -1.21 -0.09 -6.24
CA LEU A 243 -0.62 -1.17 -7.04
C LEU A 243 -1.45 -2.45 -6.95
N VAL A 244 -1.69 -2.97 -5.74
CA VAL A 244 -2.39 -4.25 -5.57
C VAL A 244 -3.83 -4.16 -6.08
N LYS A 245 -4.51 -3.03 -5.83
CA LYS A 245 -5.85 -2.78 -6.39
C LYS A 245 -5.81 -2.83 -7.92
N TYR A 246 -4.90 -2.10 -8.55
CA TYR A 246 -4.71 -2.12 -10.01
C TYR A 246 -4.46 -3.54 -10.54
N LEU A 247 -3.57 -4.30 -9.91
CA LEU A 247 -3.26 -5.67 -10.32
C LEU A 247 -4.46 -6.62 -10.24
N GLY A 248 -5.33 -6.45 -9.24
CA GLY A 248 -6.55 -7.25 -9.11
C GLY A 248 -7.72 -6.75 -9.96
N GLU A 249 -7.74 -5.49 -10.38
CA GLU A 249 -8.71 -4.96 -11.35
C GLU A 249 -8.41 -5.45 -12.77
N ASP A 250 -7.16 -5.33 -13.21
CA ASP A 250 -6.78 -5.59 -14.59
C ASP A 250 -6.34 -7.06 -14.83
N GLY A 251 -5.98 -7.79 -13.77
CA GLY A 251 -5.67 -9.22 -13.79
C GLY A 251 -4.60 -9.61 -14.81
N ASP A 252 -4.93 -10.55 -15.71
CA ASP A 252 -4.00 -11.08 -16.72
C ASP A 252 -3.55 -10.04 -17.77
N ASN A 253 -4.29 -8.93 -17.92
CA ASN A 253 -4.04 -7.94 -18.96
C ASN A 253 -2.94 -6.94 -18.59
N VAL A 254 -2.45 -6.99 -17.35
CA VAL A 254 -1.42 -6.07 -16.86
C VAL A 254 -0.10 -6.29 -17.62
N PRO A 255 0.52 -5.25 -18.22
CA PRO A 255 1.79 -5.35 -18.95
C PRO A 255 3.01 -5.30 -18.01
N VAL A 256 3.00 -6.10 -16.95
CA VAL A 256 4.02 -6.11 -15.89
C VAL A 256 4.52 -7.54 -15.68
N ALA A 257 5.84 -7.73 -15.67
CA ALA A 257 6.50 -9.02 -15.46
C ALA A 257 6.41 -9.54 -14.02
N GLY A 258 6.36 -8.60 -13.05
CA GLY A 258 6.18 -8.89 -11.63
C GLY A 258 6.12 -7.62 -10.78
N ALA A 259 5.66 -7.75 -9.55
CA ALA A 259 5.39 -6.61 -8.69
C ALA A 259 5.83 -6.83 -7.23
N VAL A 260 6.06 -5.73 -6.51
CA VAL A 260 6.34 -5.75 -5.07
C VAL A 260 5.50 -4.69 -4.36
N ALA A 261 4.79 -5.09 -3.31
CA ALA A 261 3.99 -4.21 -2.45
C ALA A 261 4.61 -4.13 -1.05
N VAL A 262 5.07 -2.95 -0.64
CA VAL A 262 5.80 -2.76 0.62
C VAL A 262 4.99 -1.90 1.59
N CYS A 263 4.73 -2.42 2.79
CA CYS A 263 3.97 -1.78 3.87
C CYS A 263 2.61 -1.24 3.40
N SER A 264 1.87 -2.02 2.59
CA SER A 264 0.52 -1.64 2.19
C SER A 264 -0.39 -1.54 3.42
N PRO A 265 -1.30 -0.55 3.48
CA PRO A 265 -2.34 -0.50 4.51
C PRO A 265 -3.38 -1.62 4.38
N TRP A 266 -3.47 -2.27 3.20
CA TRP A 266 -4.36 -3.38 2.87
C TRP A 266 -5.87 -3.10 2.98
N ASP A 267 -6.35 -2.84 4.19
CA ASP A 267 -7.71 -2.45 4.51
C ASP A 267 -7.72 -1.05 5.13
N LEU A 268 -8.17 -0.07 4.35
CA LEU A 268 -8.19 1.34 4.73
C LEU A 268 -9.22 1.62 5.83
N LEU A 269 -10.28 0.83 5.94
CA LEU A 269 -11.29 1.01 6.98
C LEU A 269 -10.72 0.57 8.34
N ILE A 270 -10.11 -0.60 8.39
CA ILE A 270 -9.36 -1.07 9.58
C ILE A 270 -8.24 -0.09 9.90
N GLY A 271 -7.47 0.35 8.90
CA GLY A 271 -6.40 1.34 9.04
C GLY A 271 -6.88 2.65 9.66
N SER A 272 -8.01 3.20 9.19
CA SER A 272 -8.58 4.45 9.73
C SER A 272 -8.98 4.30 11.21
N ARG A 273 -9.49 3.13 11.62
CA ARG A 273 -9.84 2.86 13.02
C ARG A 273 -8.60 2.65 13.89
N PHE A 274 -7.57 2.02 13.33
CA PHE A 274 -6.32 1.77 14.02
C PHE A 274 -5.56 3.07 14.30
N ILE A 275 -5.44 3.95 13.30
CA ILE A 275 -4.64 5.18 13.42
C ILE A 275 -5.22 6.16 14.46
N SER A 276 -6.52 6.08 14.75
CA SER A 276 -7.17 6.90 15.78
C SER A 276 -7.25 6.21 17.16
N ARG A 277 -6.77 4.96 17.30
CA ARG A 277 -7.00 4.09 18.47
C ARG A 277 -6.24 4.49 19.73
N ARG A 278 -4.91 4.67 19.67
CA ARG A 278 -4.08 5.05 20.83
C ARG A 278 -3.43 6.42 20.64
N LEU A 279 -2.90 6.98 21.73
CA LEU A 279 -2.25 8.30 21.71
C LEU A 279 -1.09 8.37 20.71
N VAL A 280 -0.26 7.33 20.64
CA VAL A 280 0.87 7.28 19.69
C VAL A 280 0.37 7.31 18.25
N GLN A 281 -0.60 6.46 17.91
CA GLN A 281 -1.20 6.42 16.57
C GLN A 281 -1.87 7.75 16.19
N ARG A 282 -2.51 8.45 17.13
CA ARG A 282 -3.08 9.79 16.88
C ARG A 282 -2.04 10.84 16.49
N PHE A 283 -0.77 10.70 16.91
CA PHE A 283 0.30 11.55 16.38
C PHE A 283 0.58 11.28 14.90
N TYR A 284 0.55 10.01 14.48
CA TYR A 284 0.68 9.65 13.06
C TYR A 284 -0.53 10.13 12.25
N ASP A 285 -1.75 9.93 12.75
CA ASP A 285 -2.99 10.44 12.14
C ASP A 285 -2.88 11.95 11.90
N ARG A 286 -2.47 12.69 12.93
CA ARG A 286 -2.27 14.14 12.83
C ARG A 286 -1.16 14.52 11.85
N ALA A 287 -0.01 13.83 11.87
CA ALA A 287 1.10 14.11 10.97
C ALA A 287 0.73 13.89 9.50
N LEU A 288 0.05 12.77 9.20
CA LEU A 288 -0.45 12.46 7.86
C LEU A 288 -1.54 13.45 7.42
N THR A 289 -2.41 13.87 8.34
CA THR A 289 -3.41 14.92 8.09
C THR A 289 -2.74 16.24 7.72
N ILE A 290 -1.68 16.64 8.43
CA ILE A 290 -0.91 17.86 8.11
C ILE A 290 -0.27 17.74 6.72
N GLY A 291 0.25 16.57 6.35
CA GLY A 291 0.76 16.31 5.00
C GLY A 291 -0.31 16.48 3.93
N LEU A 292 -1.51 15.93 4.16
CA LEU A 292 -2.67 16.06 3.27
C LEU A 292 -3.15 17.51 3.15
N GLN A 293 -3.21 18.24 4.27
CA GLN A 293 -3.51 19.67 4.28
C GLN A 293 -2.47 20.47 3.49
N GLY A 294 -1.18 20.15 3.64
CA GLY A 294 -0.10 20.75 2.86
C GLY A 294 -0.24 20.47 1.36
N TYR A 295 -0.60 19.24 0.98
CA TYR A 295 -0.92 18.89 -0.40
C TYR A 295 -2.11 19.69 -0.93
N ALA A 296 -3.18 19.79 -0.16
CA ALA A 296 -4.36 20.56 -0.54
C ALA A 296 -4.05 22.06 -0.68
N GLN A 297 -3.19 22.60 0.19
CA GLN A 297 -2.73 23.99 0.14
C GLN A 297 -1.91 24.30 -1.12
N MET A 298 -1.07 23.38 -1.58
CA MET A 298 -0.33 23.54 -2.84
C MET A 298 -1.28 23.68 -4.05
N HIS A 299 -2.48 23.09 -3.95
CA HIS A 299 -3.47 23.06 -5.03
C HIS A 299 -4.81 23.68 -4.60
N GLU A 300 -4.76 24.71 -3.76
CA GLU A 300 -5.95 25.35 -3.14
C GLU A 300 -7.01 25.73 -4.17
N HIS A 301 -6.61 26.26 -5.34
CA HIS A 301 -7.54 26.61 -6.42
C HIS A 301 -8.41 25.43 -6.89
N HIS A 302 -7.87 24.21 -6.89
CA HIS A 302 -8.64 23.01 -7.25
C HIS A 302 -9.53 22.57 -6.09
N TYR A 303 -8.98 22.51 -4.87
CA TYR A 303 -9.73 22.04 -3.70
C TYR A 303 -10.85 22.99 -3.28
N SER A 304 -10.64 24.30 -3.35
CA SER A 304 -11.68 25.30 -3.04
C SER A 304 -12.87 25.25 -4.00
N ARG A 305 -12.65 24.79 -5.24
CA ARG A 305 -13.71 24.62 -6.24
C ARG A 305 -14.40 23.26 -6.15
N LEU A 306 -13.64 22.20 -5.85
CA LEU A 306 -14.12 20.81 -5.93
C LEU A 306 -14.53 20.20 -4.58
N ALA A 307 -14.17 20.84 -3.46
CA ALA A 307 -14.30 20.28 -2.12
C ALA A 307 -14.59 21.34 -1.06
N ASN A 308 -14.79 20.91 0.19
CA ASN A 308 -15.01 21.80 1.32
C ASN A 308 -13.67 22.32 1.86
N TRP A 309 -13.22 23.47 1.37
CA TRP A 309 -11.96 24.10 1.78
C TRP A 309 -11.85 24.37 3.28
N GLU A 310 -12.90 24.91 3.90
CA GLU A 310 -12.89 25.20 5.34
C GLU A 310 -12.78 23.92 6.17
N GLY A 311 -13.48 22.86 5.77
CA GLY A 311 -13.38 21.53 6.36
C GLY A 311 -11.96 20.94 6.20
N ILE A 312 -11.33 21.12 5.04
CA ILE A 312 -9.95 20.68 4.79
C ILE A 312 -8.98 21.37 5.75
N VAL A 313 -9.03 22.71 5.86
CA VAL A 313 -8.13 23.49 6.71
C VAL A 313 -8.31 23.17 8.19
N THR A 314 -9.53 22.84 8.62
CA THR A 314 -9.84 22.54 10.03
C THR A 314 -9.72 21.05 10.40
N SER A 315 -9.48 20.18 9.42
CA SER A 315 -9.35 18.73 9.61
C SER A 315 -8.28 18.37 10.65
N ARG A 316 -8.61 17.45 11.57
CA ARG A 316 -7.71 16.99 12.62
C ARG A 316 -7.21 15.58 12.41
N THR A 317 -7.98 14.78 11.68
CA THR A 317 -7.69 13.39 11.33
C THR A 317 -7.72 13.18 9.81
N ILE A 318 -7.11 12.09 9.35
CA ILE A 318 -7.15 11.68 7.93
C ILE A 318 -8.60 11.48 7.51
N ARG A 319 -9.44 10.95 8.40
CA ARG A 319 -10.86 10.73 8.14
C ARG A 319 -11.64 12.03 7.96
N ASP A 320 -11.31 13.08 8.72
CA ASP A 320 -11.90 14.41 8.52
C ASP A 320 -11.52 14.94 7.12
N PHE A 321 -10.22 14.85 6.78
CA PHE A 321 -9.73 15.28 5.48
C PHE A 321 -10.41 14.49 4.35
N ASP A 322 -10.50 13.17 4.47
CA ASP A 322 -11.15 12.34 3.46
C ASP A 322 -12.63 12.67 3.32
N THR A 323 -13.32 13.00 4.41
CA THR A 323 -14.73 13.43 4.38
C THR A 323 -14.90 14.77 3.66
N HIS A 324 -14.02 15.73 3.94
CA HIS A 324 -14.14 17.10 3.40
C HIS A 324 -13.49 17.31 2.03
N ALA A 325 -12.55 16.44 1.64
CA ALA A 325 -11.80 16.52 0.40
C ALA A 325 -12.01 15.28 -0.47
N THR A 326 -11.47 14.13 -0.05
CA THR A 326 -11.33 12.95 -0.89
C THR A 326 -12.68 12.40 -1.36
N CYS A 327 -13.68 12.36 -0.49
CA CYS A 327 -15.02 11.88 -0.81
C CYS A 327 -15.72 12.81 -1.81
N LEU A 328 -15.56 14.12 -1.67
CA LEU A 328 -16.19 15.08 -2.58
C LEU A 328 -15.55 15.04 -3.97
N VAL A 329 -14.21 15.07 -4.02
CA VAL A 329 -13.45 15.00 -5.28
C VAL A 329 -13.64 13.67 -5.98
N GLY A 330 -13.56 12.57 -5.23
CA GLY A 330 -13.71 11.20 -5.72
C GLY A 330 -15.16 10.73 -5.84
N LYS A 331 -16.13 11.60 -5.52
CA LYS A 331 -17.58 11.33 -5.54
C LYS A 331 -18.00 10.06 -4.78
N TYR A 332 -17.38 9.84 -3.63
CA TYR A 332 -17.77 8.78 -2.69
C TYR A 332 -18.83 9.30 -1.72
N GLU A 333 -19.86 8.49 -1.48
CA GLU A 333 -20.97 8.84 -0.57
C GLU A 333 -20.49 9.11 0.86
N THR A 334 -19.58 8.28 1.36
CA THR A 334 -19.01 8.39 2.71
C THR A 334 -17.54 7.97 2.72
N ALA A 335 -16.80 8.39 3.74
CA ALA A 335 -15.43 7.91 3.99
C ALA A 335 -15.37 6.39 4.14
N ASP A 336 -16.39 5.75 4.72
CA ASP A 336 -16.45 4.29 4.83
C ASP A 336 -16.63 3.63 3.45
N SER A 337 -17.47 4.19 2.58
CA SER A 337 -17.65 3.72 1.21
C SER A 337 -16.34 3.86 0.42
N TYR A 338 -15.67 5.01 0.54
CA TYR A 338 -14.32 5.24 -0.02
C TYR A 338 -13.33 4.18 0.47
N TYR A 339 -13.21 3.98 1.78
CA TYR A 339 -12.26 3.02 2.34
C TYR A 339 -12.53 1.59 1.90
N ARG A 340 -13.79 1.13 1.89
CA ARG A 340 -14.13 -0.22 1.41
C ARG A 340 -13.78 -0.40 -0.06
N TYR A 341 -14.15 0.58 -0.90
CA TYR A 341 -13.91 0.51 -2.34
C TYR A 341 -12.42 0.55 -2.68
N CYS A 342 -11.63 1.31 -1.93
CA CYS A 342 -10.21 1.52 -2.22
C CYS A 342 -9.28 0.52 -1.52
N SER A 343 -9.78 -0.34 -0.63
CA SER A 343 -8.95 -1.31 0.09
C SER A 343 -8.42 -2.40 -0.84
N SER A 344 -7.09 -2.52 -0.92
CA SER A 344 -6.42 -3.51 -1.76
C SER A 344 -6.61 -4.96 -1.31
N SER A 345 -6.94 -5.21 -0.04
CA SER A 345 -7.24 -6.55 0.49
C SER A 345 -8.29 -7.28 -0.35
N ALA A 346 -9.35 -6.58 -0.76
CA ALA A 346 -10.45 -7.11 -1.59
C ALA A 346 -10.02 -7.50 -3.02
N TYR A 347 -8.82 -7.13 -3.46
CA TYR A 347 -8.32 -7.35 -4.81
C TYR A 347 -7.22 -8.42 -4.87
N VAL A 348 -6.63 -8.81 -3.73
CA VAL A 348 -5.54 -9.79 -3.66
C VAL A 348 -5.90 -11.11 -4.33
N GLY A 349 -7.14 -11.59 -4.17
CA GLY A 349 -7.60 -12.84 -4.79
C GLY A 349 -7.63 -12.83 -6.32
N ARG A 350 -7.63 -11.64 -6.95
CA ARG A 350 -7.68 -11.47 -8.42
C ARG A 350 -6.32 -11.13 -9.04
N VAL A 351 -5.26 -11.03 -8.24
CA VAL A 351 -3.92 -10.73 -8.76
C VAL A 351 -3.39 -11.91 -9.59
N SER A 352 -3.12 -11.65 -10.86
CA SER A 352 -2.57 -12.64 -11.81
C SER A 352 -1.05 -12.60 -11.99
N VAL A 353 -0.40 -11.53 -11.56
CA VAL A 353 1.05 -11.34 -11.74
C VAL A 353 1.83 -11.83 -10.51
N PRO A 354 3.09 -12.29 -10.66
CA PRO A 354 3.96 -12.59 -9.53
C PRO A 354 4.09 -11.36 -8.62
N LEU A 355 3.63 -11.47 -7.37
CA LEU A 355 3.58 -10.38 -6.42
C LEU A 355 4.23 -10.79 -5.10
N LEU A 356 5.27 -10.06 -4.69
CA LEU A 356 5.83 -10.12 -3.34
C LEU A 356 5.25 -9.00 -2.48
N CYS A 357 4.64 -9.36 -1.36
CA CYS A 357 4.13 -8.42 -0.36
C CYS A 357 5.09 -8.41 0.84
N ILE A 358 5.52 -7.23 1.30
CA ILE A 358 6.39 -7.08 2.47
C ILE A 358 5.69 -6.22 3.52
N SER A 359 5.51 -6.74 4.73
CA SER A 359 4.91 -6.01 5.87
C SER A 359 5.72 -6.21 7.15
N ALA A 360 5.52 -5.33 8.14
CA ALA A 360 6.03 -5.49 9.50
C ALA A 360 4.88 -5.62 10.50
N LEU A 361 5.05 -6.45 11.53
CA LEU A 361 4.04 -6.61 12.59
C LEU A 361 3.96 -5.39 13.52
N ASP A 362 5.06 -4.64 13.66
CA ASP A 362 5.17 -3.46 14.50
C ASP A 362 4.98 -2.12 13.75
N ASP A 363 4.47 -2.16 12.52
CA ASP A 363 4.25 -0.96 11.72
C ASP A 363 3.24 -0.02 12.44
N PRO A 364 3.65 1.21 12.81
CA PRO A 364 2.81 2.11 13.60
C PRO A 364 1.72 2.81 12.79
N VAL A 365 1.73 2.65 11.46
CA VAL A 365 0.78 3.24 10.52
C VAL A 365 -0.13 2.17 9.92
N CYS A 366 0.43 1.04 9.50
CA CYS A 366 -0.30 -0.06 8.85
C CYS A 366 -0.39 -1.26 9.78
N THR A 367 -1.56 -1.49 10.37
CA THR A 367 -1.76 -2.55 11.37
C THR A 367 -1.68 -3.97 10.78
N ALA A 368 -1.12 -4.89 11.56
CA ALA A 368 -1.15 -6.32 11.27
C ALA A 368 -2.58 -6.89 11.16
N GLU A 369 -3.57 -6.24 11.78
CA GLU A 369 -5.00 -6.60 11.69
C GLU A 369 -5.55 -6.48 10.26
N ALA A 370 -4.96 -5.64 9.42
CA ALA A 370 -5.40 -5.40 8.05
C ALA A 370 -4.73 -6.34 7.03
N ILE A 371 -3.71 -7.10 7.43
CA ILE A 371 -2.96 -7.97 6.51
C ILE A 371 -3.87 -9.10 6.00
N PRO A 372 -4.00 -9.28 4.67
CA PRO A 372 -4.92 -10.24 4.05
C PRO A 372 -4.29 -11.65 4.01
N TRP A 373 -4.13 -12.26 5.19
CA TRP A 373 -3.43 -13.53 5.37
C TRP A 373 -4.03 -14.67 4.52
N ASP A 374 -5.37 -14.75 4.49
CA ASP A 374 -6.08 -15.85 3.84
C ASP A 374 -6.12 -15.66 2.33
N GLU A 375 -6.31 -14.42 1.85
CA GLU A 375 -6.26 -14.10 0.43
C GLU A 375 -4.86 -14.34 -0.16
N CYS A 376 -3.81 -13.99 0.58
CA CYS A 376 -2.42 -14.31 0.20
C CYS A 376 -2.16 -15.83 0.20
N ARG A 377 -2.78 -16.58 1.12
CA ARG A 377 -2.64 -18.06 1.16
C ARG A 377 -3.42 -18.73 0.03
N ALA A 378 -4.53 -18.13 -0.40
CA ALA A 378 -5.37 -18.66 -1.47
C ALA A 378 -4.76 -18.40 -2.86
N ASN A 379 -4.15 -17.23 -3.10
CA ASN A 379 -3.61 -16.88 -4.41
C ASN A 379 -2.22 -17.48 -4.67
N LYS A 380 -2.07 -18.20 -5.80
CA LYS A 380 -0.81 -18.84 -6.21
C LYS A 380 0.27 -17.86 -6.72
N ASN A 381 -0.11 -16.65 -7.09
CA ASN A 381 0.81 -15.65 -7.62
C ASN A 381 1.37 -14.72 -6.53
N VAL A 382 0.82 -14.77 -5.32
CA VAL A 382 1.13 -13.86 -4.24
C VAL A 382 1.93 -14.57 -3.16
N VAL A 383 2.99 -13.92 -2.69
CA VAL A 383 3.74 -14.34 -1.50
C VAL A 383 3.84 -13.17 -0.55
N LEU A 384 3.42 -13.39 0.69
CA LEU A 384 3.48 -12.41 1.77
C LEU A 384 4.65 -12.73 2.71
N ALA A 385 5.58 -11.78 2.83
CA ALA A 385 6.71 -11.81 3.74
C ALA A 385 6.49 -10.80 4.87
N VAL A 386 6.48 -11.27 6.12
CA VAL A 386 6.20 -10.45 7.29
C VAL A 386 7.36 -10.52 8.27
N ALA A 387 7.99 -9.37 8.50
CA ALA A 387 9.00 -9.23 9.53
C ALA A 387 8.35 -8.89 10.88
N LYS A 388 8.97 -9.31 11.99
CA LYS A 388 8.50 -8.93 13.32
C LYS A 388 8.66 -7.43 13.58
N HIS A 389 9.79 -6.89 13.13
CA HIS A 389 10.16 -5.50 13.29
C HIS A 389 10.41 -4.85 11.93
N GLY A 390 10.21 -3.54 11.82
CA GLY A 390 10.55 -2.76 10.63
C GLY A 390 9.98 -1.34 10.60
N GLY A 391 9.02 -1.03 11.49
CA GLY A 391 8.30 0.24 11.46
C GLY A 391 7.61 0.47 10.09
N HIS A 392 7.27 1.71 9.78
CA HIS A 392 6.68 2.04 8.49
C HIS A 392 7.78 2.39 7.46
N LEU A 393 8.04 1.47 6.52
CA LEU A 393 9.06 1.57 5.45
C LEU A 393 10.53 1.71 5.92
N ALA A 394 10.78 1.60 7.22
CA ALA A 394 12.03 2.04 7.85
C ALA A 394 12.93 0.89 8.28
N PHE A 395 12.89 -0.25 7.58
CA PHE A 395 13.58 -1.52 7.91
C PHE A 395 15.13 -1.38 7.85
N PHE A 396 15.69 -0.52 8.69
CA PHE A 396 17.12 -0.25 8.75
C PHE A 396 17.86 -1.45 9.33
N GLU A 397 19.04 -1.68 8.81
CA GLU A 397 19.92 -2.77 9.24
C GLU A 397 21.35 -2.26 9.44
N GLY A 398 22.11 -3.02 10.23
CA GLY A 398 23.48 -2.67 10.59
C GLY A 398 23.59 -1.46 11.52
N LEU A 399 24.77 -1.25 12.10
CA LEU A 399 24.99 -0.18 13.08
C LEU A 399 24.95 1.22 12.46
N ALA A 400 25.22 1.34 11.16
CA ALA A 400 25.26 2.63 10.46
C ALA A 400 23.88 3.13 10.00
N ALA A 401 22.84 2.27 10.05
CA ALA A 401 21.50 2.54 9.48
C ALA A 401 21.57 3.09 8.04
N SER A 402 22.45 2.52 7.21
CA SER A 402 22.74 3.02 5.85
C SER A 402 22.03 2.25 4.74
N SER A 403 21.37 1.14 5.07
CA SER A 403 20.61 0.33 4.11
C SER A 403 19.25 -0.05 4.69
N LEU A 404 18.30 -0.25 3.78
CA LEU A 404 16.97 -0.74 4.07
C LEU A 404 16.87 -2.20 3.62
N TRP A 405 16.56 -3.09 4.56
CA TRP A 405 16.47 -4.52 4.31
C TRP A 405 15.46 -4.84 3.20
N TRP A 406 14.29 -4.20 3.22
CA TRP A 406 13.25 -4.45 2.22
C TRP A 406 13.69 -4.05 0.80
N VAL A 407 14.57 -3.06 0.64
CA VAL A 407 15.12 -2.69 -0.69
C VAL A 407 15.99 -3.83 -1.23
N ARG A 408 16.81 -4.47 -0.38
CA ARG A 408 17.60 -5.65 -0.78
C ARG A 408 16.70 -6.83 -1.11
N ALA A 409 15.69 -7.09 -0.29
CA ALA A 409 14.71 -8.15 -0.51
C ALA A 409 13.97 -7.98 -1.85
N THR A 410 13.50 -6.77 -2.13
CA THR A 410 12.83 -6.41 -3.38
C THR A 410 13.75 -6.61 -4.58
N ASN A 411 14.98 -6.09 -4.53
CA ASN A 411 15.94 -6.23 -5.62
C ASN A 411 16.35 -7.69 -5.88
N GLU A 412 16.48 -8.50 -4.83
CA GLU A 412 16.73 -9.94 -4.97
C GLU A 412 15.54 -10.64 -5.64
N PHE A 413 14.31 -10.38 -5.16
CA PHE A 413 13.10 -10.98 -5.72
C PHE A 413 12.93 -10.66 -7.21
N ILE A 414 13.00 -9.39 -7.61
CA ILE A 414 12.86 -9.01 -9.02
C ILE A 414 14.02 -9.59 -9.85
N GLY A 415 15.25 -9.65 -9.30
CA GLY A 415 16.41 -10.23 -9.97
C GLY A 415 16.27 -11.72 -10.24
N VAL A 416 15.80 -12.47 -9.24
CA VAL A 416 15.52 -13.91 -9.42
C VAL A 416 14.36 -14.11 -10.39
N LEU A 417 13.29 -13.32 -10.26
CA LEU A 417 12.11 -13.42 -11.14
C LEU A 417 12.48 -13.15 -12.60
N HIS A 418 13.25 -12.08 -12.87
CA HIS A 418 13.73 -11.73 -14.20
C HIS A 418 14.58 -12.84 -14.84
N SER A 419 15.38 -13.54 -14.02
CA SER A 419 16.23 -14.65 -14.48
C SER A 419 15.47 -15.98 -14.61
N SER A 420 14.15 -15.98 -14.34
CA SER A 420 13.32 -17.17 -14.28
C SER A 420 12.28 -17.19 -15.43
N PRO A 421 11.70 -18.36 -15.74
CA PRO A 421 10.60 -18.44 -16.72
C PRO A 421 9.25 -17.94 -16.16
N PHE A 422 9.18 -17.54 -14.88
CA PHE A 422 7.94 -17.22 -14.18
C PHE A 422 7.51 -15.75 -14.30
N MET A 423 8.19 -14.95 -15.12
CA MET A 423 7.71 -13.60 -15.44
C MET A 423 6.32 -13.67 -16.07
N HIS A 424 5.42 -12.81 -15.61
CA HIS A 424 4.12 -12.66 -16.26
C HIS A 424 4.30 -12.14 -17.67
N LYS A 425 3.48 -12.66 -18.59
CA LYS A 425 3.37 -12.16 -19.95
C LYS A 425 1.89 -11.84 -20.18
N PRO A 426 1.54 -10.59 -20.52
CA PRO A 426 0.15 -10.26 -20.79
C PRO A 426 -0.40 -11.16 -21.90
N LYS A 427 -1.63 -11.62 -21.73
CA LYS A 427 -2.33 -12.36 -22.81
C LYS A 427 -2.39 -11.43 -24.02
N GLN A 428 -1.80 -11.84 -25.15
CA GLN A 428 -1.96 -11.09 -26.39
C GLN A 428 -3.45 -10.96 -26.68
N GLN A 429 -3.97 -9.73 -26.65
CA GLN A 429 -5.27 -9.44 -27.24
C GLN A 429 -5.17 -9.87 -28.70
N LYS A 430 -5.95 -10.88 -29.11
CA LYS A 430 -6.19 -11.13 -30.52
C LYS A 430 -6.76 -9.85 -31.11
N GLU A 431 -5.93 -9.08 -31.80
CA GLU A 431 -6.38 -8.01 -32.69
C GLU A 431 -7.23 -8.67 -33.77
N ASN A 432 -8.54 -8.73 -33.56
CA ASN A 432 -9.49 -8.91 -34.65
C ASN A 432 -9.51 -7.59 -35.44
N CYS A 433 -8.51 -7.42 -36.31
CA CYS A 433 -8.67 -6.61 -37.51
C CYS A 433 -9.68 -7.30 -38.42
N ASN A 434 -10.96 -7.12 -38.15
CA ASN A 434 -12.01 -7.26 -39.15
C ASN A 434 -12.89 -6.02 -39.06
N LEU A 435 -12.72 -5.13 -40.04
CA LEU A 435 -13.76 -4.17 -40.39
C LEU A 435 -15.04 -4.94 -40.70
N HIS A 436 -16.03 -4.85 -39.84
CA HIS A 436 -17.37 -4.46 -40.28
C HIS A 436 -18.18 -3.93 -39.10
N SER A 437 -18.67 -2.71 -39.30
CA SER A 437 -19.69 -2.03 -38.52
C SER A 437 -20.91 -2.91 -38.29
N GLN A 438 -21.24 -3.17 -37.03
CA GLN A 438 -22.62 -3.25 -36.55
C GLN A 438 -22.63 -3.01 -35.05
N SER A 439 -23.41 -2.01 -34.66
CA SER A 439 -23.68 -1.58 -33.30
C SER A 439 -24.31 -2.70 -32.47
N MET A 440 -23.67 -3.09 -31.38
CA MET A 440 -24.33 -3.68 -30.22
C MET A 440 -23.80 -3.00 -28.96
N GLU A 441 -24.74 -2.46 -28.20
CA GLU A 441 -24.55 -1.81 -26.91
C GLU A 441 -23.79 -2.74 -25.96
N SER A 442 -22.58 -2.33 -25.59
CA SER A 442 -21.87 -2.91 -24.45
C SER A 442 -22.47 -2.32 -23.17
N SER A 443 -23.04 -3.18 -22.33
CA SER A 443 -23.51 -2.86 -21.00
C SER A 443 -22.42 -2.14 -20.19
N SER A 444 -22.66 -0.86 -19.94
CA SER A 444 -21.78 0.05 -19.20
C SER A 444 -21.97 -0.14 -17.69
N ILE A 445 -21.20 -1.03 -17.08
CA ILE A 445 -21.01 -1.04 -15.62
C ILE A 445 -19.51 -1.31 -15.37
N ASP A 446 -18.70 -0.27 -15.49
CA ASP A 446 -17.41 -0.06 -14.78
C ASP A 446 -16.64 1.11 -15.42
N GLN A 447 -17.18 2.31 -15.25
CA GLN A 447 -16.39 3.54 -15.39
C GLN A 447 -16.33 4.16 -13.99
N GLY A 448 -15.11 4.41 -13.51
CA GLY A 448 -14.86 5.14 -12.26
C GLY A 448 -15.60 6.48 -12.23
N PRO A 449 -15.83 7.06 -11.05
CA PRO A 449 -16.98 7.94 -10.82
C PRO A 449 -16.73 9.35 -11.36
N TYR A 450 -16.90 9.53 -12.67
CA TYR A 450 -17.15 10.83 -13.29
C TYR A 450 -18.29 10.70 -14.31
N ILE A 451 -19.47 10.29 -13.84
CA ILE A 451 -20.71 10.43 -14.60
C ILE A 451 -21.50 11.61 -14.02
N ASN A 452 -21.87 12.54 -14.90
CA ASN A 452 -22.80 13.64 -14.64
C ASN A 452 -24.19 13.05 -14.33
N MET A 453 -24.70 13.26 -13.12
CA MET A 453 -26.13 13.09 -12.86
C MET A 453 -26.77 14.48 -12.73
N THR A 454 -27.56 14.83 -13.73
CA THR A 454 -28.58 15.88 -13.64
C THR A 454 -29.84 15.31 -12.98
N ASP A 455 -30.49 16.17 -12.19
CA ASP A 455 -31.63 15.94 -11.30
C ASP A 455 -32.73 14.94 -11.72
N GLY A 456 -33.25 14.21 -10.73
CA GLY A 456 -34.54 13.53 -10.81
C GLY A 456 -34.81 12.61 -9.61
N MET A 457 -35.81 12.95 -8.79
CA MET A 457 -36.30 12.18 -7.65
C MET A 457 -36.65 10.72 -8.02
N VAL A 458 -36.35 9.76 -7.14
CA VAL A 458 -36.88 8.38 -7.21
C VAL A 458 -37.39 7.93 -5.85
N ALA A 459 -38.67 7.57 -5.80
CA ALA A 459 -39.34 6.89 -4.69
C ALA A 459 -39.22 5.36 -4.84
N PRO A 460 -39.32 4.56 -3.75
CA PRO A 460 -38.97 3.15 -3.78
C PRO A 460 -40.08 2.29 -4.42
N MET A 461 -39.73 1.49 -5.41
CA MET A 461 -40.61 0.48 -6.00
C MET A 461 -40.26 -0.90 -5.42
N LYS A 462 -41.29 -1.63 -4.99
CA LYS A 462 -41.20 -2.97 -4.37
C LYS A 462 -40.79 -4.02 -5.40
N ASN A 463 -39.86 -4.91 -5.01
CA ASN A 463 -39.54 -6.13 -5.75
C ASN A 463 -40.73 -7.10 -5.73
N ASN A 464 -41.14 -7.57 -6.90
CA ASN A 464 -41.96 -8.77 -7.06
C ASN A 464 -41.22 -9.68 -8.05
N ASP A 465 -40.82 -10.87 -7.56
CA ASP A 465 -40.22 -11.95 -8.33
C ASP A 465 -41.27 -12.60 -9.25
N GLN A 466 -41.22 -12.33 -10.56
CA GLN A 466 -41.80 -13.20 -11.60
C GLN A 466 -41.05 -12.99 -12.91
N THR A 467 -39.96 -13.72 -13.14
CA THR A 467 -39.32 -13.84 -14.46
C THR A 467 -38.48 -15.12 -14.51
N SER A 468 -39.12 -16.27 -14.35
CA SER A 468 -38.47 -17.58 -14.59
C SER A 468 -39.36 -18.60 -15.30
N GLU A 469 -40.54 -18.21 -15.80
CA GLU A 469 -41.47 -19.13 -16.49
C GLU A 469 -41.71 -18.80 -17.98
N ILE A 470 -41.15 -17.71 -18.53
CA ILE A 470 -41.43 -17.31 -19.93
C ILE A 470 -40.38 -17.83 -20.93
N VAL A 471 -39.21 -18.28 -20.46
CA VAL A 471 -38.10 -18.70 -21.36
C VAL A 471 -38.15 -20.19 -21.75
N LYS A 472 -39.05 -20.98 -21.16
CA LYS A 472 -39.15 -22.42 -21.47
C LYS A 472 -40.14 -22.77 -22.58
N ASP A 473 -41.08 -21.89 -22.90
CA ASP A 473 -42.12 -22.17 -23.90
C ASP A 473 -41.68 -21.76 -25.33
N GLU A 474 -40.74 -20.82 -25.48
CA GLU A 474 -40.25 -20.39 -26.81
C GLU A 474 -39.20 -21.34 -27.42
N GLU A 475 -38.48 -22.13 -26.61
CA GLU A 475 -37.51 -23.12 -27.13
C GLU A 475 -38.18 -24.41 -27.66
N GLU A 476 -39.37 -24.78 -27.15
CA GLU A 476 -40.11 -25.95 -27.65
C GLU A 476 -40.84 -25.69 -28.98
N GLU A 477 -41.30 -24.45 -29.21
CA GLU A 477 -42.00 -24.08 -30.46
C GLU A 477 -41.03 -23.99 -31.65
N TYR A 478 -39.79 -23.54 -31.43
CA TYR A 478 -38.74 -23.48 -32.46
C TYR A 478 -38.21 -24.88 -32.84
N ALA A 479 -38.14 -25.80 -31.87
CA ALA A 479 -37.72 -27.18 -32.10
C ALA A 479 -38.75 -28.02 -32.89
N GLN A 480 -40.03 -27.67 -32.82
CA GLN A 480 -41.09 -28.31 -33.62
C GLN A 480 -41.15 -27.79 -35.07
N GLN A 481 -40.84 -26.50 -35.31
CA GLN A 481 -40.76 -25.95 -36.67
C GLN A 481 -39.57 -26.48 -37.49
N LEU A 482 -38.44 -26.79 -36.86
CA LEU A 482 -37.27 -27.38 -37.56
C LEU A 482 -37.49 -28.83 -37.99
N LYS A 483 -38.33 -29.59 -37.27
CA LYS A 483 -38.68 -30.97 -37.64
C LYS A 483 -39.66 -31.08 -38.81
N SER A 484 -40.53 -30.08 -39.02
CA SER A 484 -41.46 -30.08 -40.16
C SER A 484 -40.79 -29.68 -41.49
N ILE A 485 -39.73 -28.87 -41.44
CA ILE A 485 -39.00 -28.42 -42.63
C ILE A 485 -38.07 -29.53 -43.18
N THR A 486 -37.57 -30.42 -42.31
CA THR A 486 -36.67 -31.51 -42.72
C THR A 486 -37.42 -32.73 -43.29
N ALA A 487 -38.73 -32.85 -43.04
CA ALA A 487 -39.58 -33.91 -43.59
C ALA A 487 -40.11 -33.62 -45.01
N ALA A 488 -39.97 -32.37 -45.51
CA ALA A 488 -40.45 -31.97 -46.84
C ALA A 488 -39.39 -32.02 -47.96
N SER A 489 -38.16 -32.48 -47.66
CA SER A 489 -37.07 -32.59 -48.65
C SER A 489 -36.66 -34.04 -48.98
N GLN A 490 -37.43 -35.03 -48.55
CA GLN A 490 -37.30 -36.43 -48.98
C GLN A 490 -38.71 -37.01 -49.24
N GLY A 491 -39.25 -36.71 -50.42
CA GLY A 491 -40.50 -37.22 -50.95
C GLY A 491 -40.56 -36.98 -52.45
#